data_AF-A0A8D2FIJ8-F1
#
_entry.id   AF-A0A8D2FIJ8-F1
#
_cell.length_a   1.000
_cell.length_b   1.000
_cell.length_c   1.000
_cell.angle_alpha   90.00
_cell.angle_beta   90.00
_cell.angle_gamma   90.00
#
_symmetry.space_group_name_H-M   'P 1'
#
loop_
_entity.id
_entity.type
_entity.pdbx_description
1 polymer ?
#
loop_
_entity_poly.entity_id
_entity_poly.type
_entity_poly.pdbx_seq_one_letter_code
_entity_poly.pdbx_strand_id
1 'polypeptide(L)'
;MAGSDVDSEGPALRGGAARRPGAPGGPGSEAAAGCPELLSTAEAPAESATLPAWMRLYFYGMHGITLDVLVSSARRFARSPDLRMLGFSSPYSCLLHSLTHFALEKVYLQQRRCPSAFVFNFLLYPSAHVGLQTLAGQALLLSLGGGAGGAVAPGALDLALQYVLALYHCQVFLKRFLRLRYGRQRRRRRQQQQQQQQQQQRRGALPVAPGARVPTATGVRRRRPRGPRGAGGAPSQGLPDLPRFLFFGMHGFLDEIFFTFFFNVLGQGDGTTSGHTSLWSFFMYGSCSFVVEKLYFHLHYSRGWGTWKRVPIYVLFIYVWELSWGLGLRTCGACSWDYSHYPLNFMGLITLMYLPGWIFLSVYQDLISNVLWRVQYVPSN
;
A
#
# COMPACT_ATOMS: atom_id res chain seq x y z
N MET A 1 -3.28 32.25 81.68
CA MET A 1 -3.88 32.90 80.51
C MET A 1 -2.74 33.64 79.81
N ALA A 2 -1.90 32.93 79.04
CA ALA A 2 -2.04 32.58 77.62
C ALA A 2 -1.89 33.83 76.73
N GLY A 3 -0.87 34.03 75.90
CA GLY A 3 0.34 33.27 75.55
C GLY A 3 0.84 33.75 74.18
N SER A 4 2.07 34.28 74.14
CA SER A 4 3.13 34.22 73.10
C SER A 4 2.82 34.71 71.66
N ASP A 5 3.43 35.81 71.19
CA ASP A 5 4.77 35.90 70.51
C ASP A 5 4.61 35.78 68.97
N VAL A 6 5.33 36.46 68.06
CA VAL A 6 6.57 37.25 68.12
C VAL A 6 6.70 38.12 66.86
N ASP A 7 7.44 39.22 67.03
CA ASP A 7 7.95 40.20 66.08
C ASP A 7 8.80 39.66 64.91
N SER A 8 8.88 40.41 63.80
CA SER A 8 10.07 41.23 63.46
C SER A 8 10.15 41.64 61.99
N GLU A 9 10.24 42.96 61.81
CA GLU A 9 10.58 43.77 60.62
C GLU A 9 11.95 43.35 60.02
N GLY A 10 12.20 43.46 58.70
CA GLY A 10 12.67 44.67 58.00
C GLY A 10 14.19 44.88 58.17
N PRO A 11 14.92 45.71 57.39
CA PRO A 11 14.50 46.60 56.30
C PRO A 11 15.44 46.53 55.05
N ALA A 12 15.07 47.18 53.94
CA ALA A 12 16.00 48.04 53.18
C ALA A 12 15.29 48.71 52.00
N LEU A 13 15.33 50.04 52.02
CA LEU A 13 14.73 50.96 51.09
C LEU A 13 15.77 51.45 50.06
N ARG A 14 15.30 51.70 48.83
CA ARG A 14 15.75 52.72 47.85
C ARG A 14 17.22 52.79 47.41
N GLY A 15 17.39 52.69 46.09
CA GLY A 15 17.63 53.89 45.28
C GLY A 15 18.91 53.93 44.44
N GLY A 16 18.78 54.40 43.21
CA GLY A 16 19.87 55.07 42.49
C GLY A 16 20.29 54.46 41.15
N ALA A 17 19.69 54.96 40.07
CA ALA A 17 20.23 54.83 38.72
C ALA A 17 21.44 55.75 38.54
N ALA A 18 22.50 55.29 37.85
CA ALA A 18 23.38 56.16 37.07
C ALA A 18 24.20 55.39 36.03
N ARG A 19 24.37 56.04 34.88
CA ARG A 19 24.98 55.59 33.63
C ARG A 19 26.50 55.35 33.71
N ARG A 20 26.95 54.45 32.83
CA ARG A 20 28.26 54.33 32.10
C ARG A 20 28.94 55.69 31.78
N PRO A 21 30.25 55.78 31.41
CA PRO A 21 30.99 54.81 30.56
C PRO A 21 32.53 54.67 30.79
N GLY A 22 33.14 53.68 30.11
CA GLY A 22 34.59 53.60 29.92
C GLY A 22 35.08 52.21 29.47
N ALA A 23 35.20 52.00 28.15
CA ALA A 23 35.97 50.91 27.53
C ALA A 23 37.45 51.38 27.35
N PRO A 24 38.43 50.59 26.83
CA PRO A 24 38.33 49.30 26.14
C PRO A 24 39.44 48.25 26.45
N GLY A 25 39.24 47.02 25.98
CA GLY A 25 40.28 45.98 25.90
C GLY A 25 39.69 44.62 25.50
N GLY A 26 39.66 44.32 24.19
CA GLY A 26 39.28 42.99 23.66
C GLY A 26 40.47 42.01 23.64
N PRO A 27 40.47 40.98 22.77
CA PRO A 27 39.34 40.22 22.22
C PRO A 27 39.52 38.69 22.44
N GLY A 28 38.43 37.92 22.28
CA GLY A 28 38.55 36.61 21.64
C GLY A 28 38.00 35.39 22.39
N SER A 29 36.83 34.97 21.91
CA SER A 29 36.37 33.58 21.76
C SER A 29 35.59 32.93 22.91
N GLU A 30 34.28 32.91 22.70
CA GLU A 30 33.30 31.96 23.22
C GLU A 30 33.82 30.52 23.24
N ALA A 31 33.58 29.83 24.36
CA ALA A 31 33.60 28.38 24.47
C ALA A 31 32.42 27.92 25.36
N ALA A 32 31.39 27.43 24.67
CA ALA A 32 30.46 26.38 25.06
C ALA A 32 30.25 26.09 26.56
N ALA A 33 29.18 26.63 27.12
CA ALA A 33 28.57 26.11 28.33
C ALA A 33 27.71 24.88 28.01
N GLY A 34 28.04 23.76 28.64
CA GLY A 34 27.11 22.89 29.35
C GLY A 34 25.98 22.21 28.58
N CYS A 35 26.16 20.91 28.34
CA CYS A 35 25.09 19.94 28.06
C CYS A 35 23.98 20.02 29.15
N PRO A 36 22.74 19.65 28.82
CA PRO A 36 22.30 18.37 29.34
C PRO A 36 21.68 17.47 28.27
N GLU A 37 22.23 16.26 28.26
CA GLU A 37 21.78 15.03 27.67
C GLU A 37 20.28 14.81 27.94
N LEU A 38 19.45 15.05 26.92
CA LEU A 38 18.03 14.75 26.98
C LEU A 38 17.80 13.37 26.34
N LEU A 39 17.89 12.37 27.22
CA LEU A 39 17.06 11.17 27.24
C LEU A 39 16.82 10.52 25.87
N SER A 40 17.76 9.62 25.53
CA SER A 40 17.49 8.25 25.10
C SER A 40 16.01 7.97 24.80
N THR A 41 15.58 8.31 23.58
CA THR A 41 14.35 7.73 23.04
C THR A 41 14.72 6.31 22.65
N ALA A 42 14.37 5.40 23.56
CA ALA A 42 14.46 3.96 23.45
C ALA A 42 14.61 3.47 22.01
N GLU A 43 15.74 2.80 21.74
CA GLU A 43 15.85 1.84 20.66
C GLU A 43 14.66 0.86 20.76
N ALA A 44 13.64 1.11 19.94
CA ALA A 44 12.61 0.12 19.71
C ALA A 44 13.28 -1.09 19.03
N PRO A 45 13.13 -2.30 19.58
CA PRO A 45 13.73 -3.49 18.99
C PRO A 45 13.17 -3.69 17.59
N ALA A 46 14.02 -4.15 16.67
CA ALA A 46 13.73 -4.32 15.25
C ALA A 46 12.36 -4.99 14.96
N GLU A 47 11.33 -4.18 14.71
CA GLU A 47 10.09 -4.62 14.06
C GLU A 47 10.43 -5.04 12.63
N SER A 48 10.68 -6.33 12.50
CA SER A 48 11.42 -6.94 11.41
C SER A 48 10.49 -7.28 10.25
N ALA A 49 10.60 -6.49 9.17
CA ALA A 49 10.25 -6.86 7.80
C ALA A 49 8.77 -7.27 7.51
N THR A 50 7.81 -7.05 8.41
CA THR A 50 6.38 -7.26 8.14
C THR A 50 5.75 -6.10 7.35
N LEU A 51 4.58 -6.33 6.77
CA LEU A 51 3.81 -5.26 6.12
C LEU A 51 3.24 -4.28 7.15
N PRO A 52 3.29 -2.95 6.89
CA PRO A 52 2.63 -1.95 7.75
C PRO A 52 1.12 -2.18 7.84
N ALA A 53 0.51 -1.85 9.00
CA ALA A 53 -0.91 -2.08 9.25
C ALA A 53 -1.85 -1.48 8.18
N TRP A 54 -1.61 -0.23 7.75
CA TRP A 54 -2.41 0.43 6.71
C TRP A 54 -2.41 -0.35 5.39
N MET A 55 -1.26 -0.93 5.03
CA MET A 55 -1.13 -1.70 3.80
C MET A 55 -1.91 -3.00 3.94
N ARG A 56 -1.87 -3.65 5.11
CA ARG A 56 -2.65 -4.86 5.37
C ARG A 56 -4.15 -4.60 5.27
N LEU A 57 -4.63 -3.53 5.91
CA LEU A 57 -6.03 -3.09 5.80
C LEU A 57 -6.43 -2.89 4.33
N TYR A 58 -5.60 -2.20 3.54
CA TYR A 58 -5.86 -2.00 2.12
C TYR A 58 -5.95 -3.31 1.32
N PHE A 59 -5.00 -4.24 1.51
CA PHE A 59 -5.06 -5.56 0.86
C PHE A 59 -6.27 -6.37 1.30
N TYR A 60 -6.66 -6.28 2.57
CA TYR A 60 -7.83 -6.96 3.11
C TYR A 60 -9.14 -6.43 2.53
N GLY A 61 -9.31 -5.11 2.49
CA GLY A 61 -10.47 -4.47 1.86
C GLY A 61 -10.57 -4.83 0.38
N MET A 62 -9.47 -4.66 -0.37
CA MET A 62 -9.41 -4.99 -1.79
C MET A 62 -9.74 -6.47 -2.06
N HIS A 63 -9.19 -7.38 -1.26
CA HIS A 63 -9.47 -8.81 -1.39
C HIS A 63 -10.93 -9.14 -1.06
N GLY A 64 -11.50 -8.52 -0.03
CA GLY A 64 -12.91 -8.66 0.33
C GLY A 64 -13.84 -8.17 -0.79
N ILE A 65 -13.59 -6.99 -1.36
CA ILE A 65 -14.32 -6.48 -2.54
C ILE A 65 -14.24 -7.46 -3.70
N THR A 66 -13.07 -8.04 -3.95
CA THR A 66 -12.89 -9.04 -5.01
C THR A 66 -13.77 -10.27 -4.77
N LEU A 67 -13.82 -10.77 -3.53
CA LEU A 67 -14.67 -11.92 -3.19
C LEU A 67 -16.16 -11.57 -3.33
N ASP A 68 -16.59 -10.38 -2.89
CA ASP A 68 -17.97 -9.92 -3.05
C ASP A 68 -18.38 -9.89 -4.54
N VAL A 69 -17.53 -9.31 -5.38
CA VAL A 69 -17.75 -9.23 -6.83
C VAL A 69 -17.82 -10.61 -7.47
N LEU A 70 -16.89 -11.51 -7.15
CA LEU A 70 -16.88 -12.88 -7.69
C LEU A 70 -18.12 -13.67 -7.26
N VAL A 71 -18.48 -13.61 -5.98
CA VAL A 71 -19.62 -14.36 -5.43
C VAL A 71 -20.93 -13.81 -5.96
N SER A 72 -21.12 -12.49 -5.96
CA SER A 72 -22.34 -11.85 -6.45
C SER A 72 -22.53 -12.07 -7.96
N SER A 73 -21.45 -11.96 -8.74
CA SER A 73 -21.46 -12.25 -10.18
C SER A 73 -21.79 -13.72 -10.46
N ALA A 74 -21.15 -14.66 -9.77
CA ALA A 74 -21.43 -16.10 -9.94
C ALA A 74 -22.88 -16.46 -9.59
N ARG A 75 -23.41 -15.94 -8.47
CA ARG A 75 -24.82 -16.14 -8.07
C ARG A 75 -25.78 -15.56 -9.10
N ARG A 76 -25.47 -14.38 -9.66
CA ARG A 76 -26.29 -13.74 -10.69
C ARG A 76 -26.26 -14.54 -11.98
N PHE A 77 -25.08 -14.95 -12.44
CA PHE A 77 -24.91 -15.76 -13.64
C PHE A 77 -25.64 -17.09 -13.56
N ALA A 78 -25.63 -17.74 -12.38
CA ALA A 78 -26.36 -18.99 -12.14
C ALA A 78 -27.89 -18.82 -12.22
N ARG A 79 -28.43 -17.63 -11.95
CA ARG A 79 -29.88 -17.33 -12.04
C ARG A 79 -30.27 -16.82 -13.42
N SER A 80 -29.45 -15.96 -14.01
CA SER A 80 -29.66 -15.33 -15.31
C SER A 80 -28.31 -15.24 -16.02
N PRO A 81 -28.06 -16.08 -17.05
CA PRO A 81 -26.79 -16.08 -17.75
C PRO A 81 -26.63 -14.78 -18.55
N ASP A 82 -25.87 -13.84 -17.99
CA ASP A 82 -25.49 -12.57 -18.61
C ASP A 82 -23.98 -12.54 -18.79
N LEU A 83 -23.53 -12.38 -20.03
CA LEU A 83 -22.11 -12.37 -20.41
C LEU A 83 -21.35 -11.15 -19.89
N ARG A 84 -22.06 -10.10 -19.43
CA ARG A 84 -21.45 -8.97 -18.73
C ARG A 84 -20.91 -9.34 -17.36
N MET A 85 -21.41 -10.42 -16.75
CA MET A 85 -20.94 -10.98 -15.48
C MET A 85 -20.78 -9.90 -14.39
N LEU A 86 -21.80 -9.07 -14.19
CA LEU A 86 -21.77 -7.98 -13.21
C LEU A 86 -21.76 -8.51 -11.77
N GLY A 87 -20.79 -8.03 -10.98
CA GLY A 87 -20.72 -8.20 -9.54
C GLY A 87 -20.89 -6.86 -8.81
N PHE A 88 -21.17 -6.95 -7.51
CA PHE A 88 -21.55 -5.83 -6.66
C PHE A 88 -20.77 -5.84 -5.35
N SER A 89 -20.44 -4.65 -4.86
CA SER A 89 -19.97 -4.43 -3.50
C SER A 89 -20.13 -2.95 -3.13
N SER A 90 -19.61 -2.51 -1.98
CA SER A 90 -19.68 -1.11 -1.56
C SER A 90 -18.41 -0.67 -0.83
N PRO A 91 -18.10 0.63 -0.80
CA PRO A 91 -17.03 1.16 0.04
C PRO A 91 -17.19 0.83 1.54
N TYR A 92 -18.43 0.71 2.02
CA TYR A 92 -18.71 0.29 3.40
C TYR A 92 -18.31 -1.17 3.63
N SER A 93 -18.63 -2.07 2.69
CA SER A 93 -18.17 -3.45 2.69
C SER A 93 -16.64 -3.53 2.63
N CYS A 94 -15.98 -2.66 1.86
CA CYS A 94 -14.51 -2.58 1.82
C CYS A 94 -13.92 -2.33 3.22
N LEU A 95 -14.45 -1.33 3.93
CA LEU A 95 -14.00 -1.00 5.28
C LEU A 95 -14.24 -2.17 6.23
N LEU A 96 -15.42 -2.79 6.14
CA LEU A 96 -15.80 -3.93 6.94
C LEU A 96 -14.85 -5.11 6.73
N HIS A 97 -14.60 -5.51 5.48
CA HIS A 97 -13.64 -6.55 5.11
C HIS A 97 -12.22 -6.21 5.59
N SER A 98 -11.82 -4.94 5.50
CA SER A 98 -10.51 -4.50 6.01
C SER A 98 -10.37 -4.80 7.50
N LEU A 99 -11.38 -4.45 8.29
CA LEU A 99 -11.38 -4.64 9.74
C LEU A 99 -11.57 -6.10 10.16
N THR A 100 -12.50 -6.82 9.53
CA THR A 100 -12.80 -8.21 9.88
C THR A 100 -11.63 -9.12 9.55
N HIS A 101 -11.03 -8.99 8.36
CA HIS A 101 -9.87 -9.80 7.98
C HIS A 101 -8.62 -9.43 8.79
N PHE A 102 -8.48 -8.16 9.20
CA PHE A 102 -7.40 -7.75 10.11
C PHE A 102 -7.55 -8.37 11.51
N ALA A 103 -8.78 -8.46 12.03
CA ALA A 103 -9.06 -9.17 13.28
C ALA A 103 -8.84 -10.69 13.13
N LEU A 104 -9.30 -11.29 12.04
CA LEU A 104 -9.10 -12.72 11.74
C LEU A 104 -7.64 -13.09 11.58
N GLU A 105 -6.82 -12.19 11.07
CA GLU A 105 -5.37 -12.39 11.06
C GLU A 105 -4.81 -12.53 12.49
N LYS A 106 -5.31 -11.75 13.47
CA LYS A 106 -4.89 -11.91 14.87
C LYS A 106 -5.31 -13.26 15.43
N VAL A 107 -6.52 -13.72 15.12
CA VAL A 107 -6.99 -15.06 15.45
C VAL A 107 -6.07 -16.11 14.81
N TYR A 108 -5.75 -15.97 13.52
CA TYR A 108 -4.85 -16.86 12.80
C TYR A 108 -3.46 -16.97 13.44
N LEU A 109 -2.89 -15.85 13.89
CA LEU A 109 -1.58 -15.85 14.55
C LEU A 109 -1.59 -16.57 15.92
N GLN A 110 -2.76 -16.71 16.56
CA GLN A 110 -2.92 -17.51 17.78
C GLN A 110 -2.85 -19.02 17.53
N GLN A 111 -2.80 -19.48 16.26
CA GLN A 111 -2.65 -20.89 15.91
C GLN A 111 -1.51 -21.59 16.66
N ARG A 112 -0.40 -20.89 16.92
CA ARG A 112 0.76 -21.42 17.64
C ARG A 112 0.46 -21.81 19.10
N ARG A 113 -0.62 -21.29 19.67
CA ARG A 113 -1.05 -21.58 21.05
C ARG A 113 -2.03 -22.76 21.11
N CYS A 114 -2.56 -23.21 19.97
CA CYS A 114 -3.50 -24.32 19.94
C CYS A 114 -2.75 -25.66 19.82
N PRO A 115 -3.10 -26.67 20.65
CA PRO A 115 -2.43 -27.97 20.62
C PRO A 115 -2.74 -28.77 19.35
N SER A 116 -3.91 -28.57 18.74
CA SER A 116 -4.31 -29.23 17.49
C SER A 116 -4.47 -28.23 16.36
N ALA A 117 -3.58 -28.32 15.36
CA ALA A 117 -3.68 -27.55 14.13
C ALA A 117 -4.95 -27.88 13.33
N PHE A 118 -5.43 -29.12 13.42
CA PHE A 118 -6.66 -29.56 12.75
C PHE A 118 -7.88 -28.85 13.33
N VAL A 119 -8.05 -28.89 14.66
CA VAL A 119 -9.16 -28.20 15.35
C VAL A 119 -9.13 -26.70 15.06
N PHE A 120 -7.93 -26.11 15.04
CA PHE A 120 -7.79 -24.70 14.71
C PHE A 120 -8.23 -24.37 13.28
N ASN A 121 -7.71 -25.07 12.27
CA ASN A 121 -7.94 -24.74 10.86
C ASN A 121 -9.35 -25.08 10.37
N PHE A 122 -9.99 -26.12 10.91
CA PHE A 122 -11.28 -26.62 10.41
C PHE A 122 -12.48 -26.29 11.29
N LEU A 123 -12.27 -25.95 12.57
CA LEU A 123 -13.35 -25.63 13.51
C LEU A 123 -13.25 -24.19 14.03
N LEU A 124 -12.18 -23.86 14.76
CA LEU A 124 -12.07 -22.56 15.46
C LEU A 124 -11.97 -21.38 14.50
N TYR A 125 -11.11 -21.49 13.47
CA TYR A 125 -10.94 -20.39 12.53
C TYR A 125 -12.19 -20.19 11.66
N PRO A 126 -12.79 -21.24 11.05
CA PRO A 126 -14.01 -21.06 10.27
C PRO A 126 -15.19 -20.55 11.09
N SER A 127 -15.35 -20.98 12.34
CA SER A 127 -16.42 -20.46 13.21
C SER A 127 -16.22 -18.99 13.53
N ALA A 128 -15.00 -18.56 13.86
CA ALA A 128 -14.67 -17.15 14.07
C ALA A 128 -14.91 -16.31 12.81
N HIS A 129 -14.57 -16.84 11.63
CA HIS A 129 -14.80 -16.17 10.34
C HIS A 129 -16.29 -15.98 10.06
N VAL A 130 -17.09 -17.04 10.16
CA VAL A 130 -18.55 -16.99 9.94
C VAL A 130 -19.22 -16.07 10.95
N GLY A 131 -18.86 -16.17 12.23
CA GLY A 131 -19.41 -15.32 13.29
C GLY A 131 -19.10 -13.84 13.06
N LEU A 132 -17.84 -13.53 12.73
CA LEU A 132 -17.43 -12.15 12.50
C LEU A 132 -18.08 -11.55 11.25
N GLN A 133 -18.16 -12.31 10.14
CA GLN A 133 -18.83 -11.86 8.92
C GLN A 133 -20.34 -11.65 9.13
N THR A 134 -20.99 -12.51 9.93
CA THR A 134 -22.41 -12.37 10.27
C THR A 134 -22.66 -11.10 11.09
N LEU A 135 -21.87 -10.88 12.15
CA LEU A 135 -21.95 -9.68 12.98
C LEU A 135 -21.69 -8.41 12.17
N ALA A 136 -20.68 -8.46 11.31
CA ALA A 136 -20.29 -7.38 10.44
C ALA A 136 -21.42 -7.00 9.47
N GLY A 137 -22.06 -7.98 8.83
CA GLY A 137 -23.21 -7.76 7.95
C GLY A 137 -24.42 -7.18 8.69
N GLN A 138 -24.72 -7.68 9.90
CA GLN A 138 -25.79 -7.13 10.73
C GLN A 138 -25.53 -5.69 11.16
N ALA A 139 -24.30 -5.37 11.57
CA ALA A 139 -23.90 -4.01 11.95
C ALA A 139 -24.04 -3.03 10.78
N LEU A 140 -23.67 -3.46 9.56
CA LEU A 140 -23.83 -2.66 8.35
C LEU A 140 -25.31 -2.39 8.04
N LEU A 141 -26.17 -3.42 8.15
CA LEU A 141 -27.60 -3.30 7.90
C LEU A 141 -28.28 -2.33 8.88
N LEU A 142 -27.91 -2.40 10.17
CA LEU A 142 -28.38 -1.45 11.19
C LEU A 142 -27.89 -0.02 10.93
N SER A 143 -26.63 0.13 10.52
CA SER A 143 -26.02 1.45 10.27
C SER A 143 -26.61 2.17 9.04
N LEU A 144 -27.09 1.42 8.05
CA LEU A 144 -27.73 1.95 6.84
C LEU A 144 -29.25 2.14 6.98
N GLY A 145 -29.79 2.05 8.20
CA GLY A 145 -31.22 2.29 8.47
C GLY A 145 -32.15 1.13 8.09
N GLY A 146 -31.60 -0.07 7.84
CA GLY A 146 -32.39 -1.28 7.65
C GLY A 146 -33.06 -1.68 8.95
N GLY A 147 -34.39 -1.70 8.99
CA GLY A 147 -35.16 -2.13 10.17
C GLY A 147 -34.76 -3.53 10.64
N ALA A 148 -34.76 -3.74 11.95
CA ALA A 148 -34.38 -5.00 12.60
C ALA A 148 -35.16 -6.25 12.14
N GLY A 149 -36.25 -6.09 11.37
CA GLY A 149 -37.07 -7.16 10.81
C GLY A 149 -36.62 -7.74 9.46
N GLY A 150 -35.53 -7.25 8.85
CA GLY A 150 -35.06 -7.70 7.53
C GLY A 150 -33.92 -8.74 7.53
N ALA A 151 -33.38 -9.10 8.71
CA ALA A 151 -32.28 -10.04 8.82
C ALA A 151 -32.78 -11.48 8.66
N VAL A 152 -33.00 -11.92 7.42
CA VAL A 152 -33.20 -13.34 7.11
C VAL A 152 -31.92 -14.07 7.52
N ALA A 153 -32.06 -15.06 8.42
CA ALA A 153 -30.93 -15.90 8.80
C ALA A 153 -30.28 -16.49 7.55
N PRO A 154 -28.94 -16.48 7.43
CA PRO A 154 -28.27 -16.96 6.23
C PRO A 154 -28.71 -18.40 5.94
N GLY A 155 -29.12 -18.65 4.69
CA GLY A 155 -29.55 -19.98 4.29
C GLY A 155 -28.43 -21.01 4.44
N ALA A 156 -28.76 -22.30 4.45
CA ALA A 156 -27.77 -23.37 4.59
C ALA A 156 -26.65 -23.29 3.52
N LEU A 157 -27.01 -22.89 2.29
CA LEU A 157 -26.05 -22.67 1.19
C LEU A 157 -25.14 -21.45 1.44
N ASP A 158 -25.66 -20.38 2.04
CA ASP A 158 -24.85 -19.20 2.39
C ASP A 158 -23.85 -19.54 3.49
N LEU A 159 -24.27 -20.28 4.51
CA LEU A 159 -23.39 -20.78 5.57
C LEU A 159 -22.31 -21.72 5.02
N ALA A 160 -22.69 -22.64 4.13
CA ALA A 160 -21.74 -23.52 3.46
C ALA A 160 -20.70 -22.74 2.65
N LEU A 161 -21.14 -21.73 1.89
CA LEU A 161 -20.23 -20.87 1.13
C LEU A 161 -19.31 -20.07 2.07
N GLN A 162 -19.84 -19.48 3.13
CA GLN A 162 -19.04 -18.74 4.11
C GLN A 162 -18.00 -19.64 4.79
N TYR A 163 -18.33 -20.90 5.06
CA TYR A 163 -17.40 -21.88 5.59
C TYR A 163 -16.27 -22.20 4.59
N VAL A 164 -16.61 -22.44 3.31
CA VAL A 164 -15.62 -22.66 2.24
C VAL A 164 -14.70 -21.44 2.07
N LEU A 165 -15.26 -20.23 2.09
CA LEU A 165 -14.48 -18.99 2.04
C LEU A 165 -13.56 -18.85 3.26
N ALA A 166 -14.02 -19.26 4.45
CA ALA A 166 -13.18 -19.25 5.63
C ALA A 166 -11.99 -20.20 5.52
N LEU A 167 -12.20 -21.41 4.99
CA LEU A 167 -11.12 -22.36 4.71
C LEU A 167 -10.13 -21.81 3.68
N TYR A 168 -10.63 -21.21 2.60
CA TYR A 168 -9.79 -20.52 1.62
C TYR A 168 -8.95 -19.41 2.29
N HIS A 169 -9.58 -18.61 3.15
CA HIS A 169 -8.92 -17.48 3.79
C HIS A 169 -7.77 -17.92 4.70
N CYS A 170 -7.93 -18.95 5.54
CA CYS A 170 -6.85 -19.42 6.41
C CYS A 170 -5.79 -20.25 5.68
N GLN A 171 -6.20 -21.14 4.77
CA GLN A 171 -5.29 -22.11 4.17
C GLN A 171 -4.51 -21.54 2.98
N VAL A 172 -5.14 -20.65 2.21
CA VAL A 172 -4.56 -20.11 0.98
C VAL A 172 -4.15 -18.65 1.18
N PHE A 173 -5.11 -17.78 1.52
CA PHE A 173 -4.88 -16.34 1.50
C PHE A 173 -3.91 -15.90 2.60
N LEU A 174 -4.23 -16.08 3.89
CA LEU A 174 -3.36 -15.66 5.00
C LEU A 174 -1.99 -16.33 4.95
N LYS A 175 -1.96 -17.64 4.64
CA LYS A 175 -0.70 -18.40 4.53
C LYS A 175 0.25 -17.84 3.46
N ARG A 176 -0.29 -17.31 2.35
CA ARG A 176 0.50 -16.66 1.29
C ARG A 176 0.75 -15.18 1.58
N PHE A 177 -0.25 -14.47 2.09
CA PHE A 177 -0.22 -13.03 2.36
C PHE A 177 0.80 -12.67 3.44
N LEU A 178 0.87 -13.44 4.53
CA LEU A 178 1.83 -13.23 5.63
C LEU A 178 3.30 -13.46 5.22
N ARG A 179 3.55 -13.95 4.01
CA ARG A 179 4.91 -14.06 3.43
C ARG A 179 5.37 -12.78 2.75
N LEU A 180 4.48 -11.81 2.56
CA LEU A 180 4.82 -10.52 2.00
C LEU A 180 5.58 -9.68 3.03
N ARG A 181 6.65 -9.03 2.56
CA ARG A 181 7.52 -8.19 3.38
C ARG A 181 7.72 -6.82 2.75
N TYR A 182 7.82 -5.80 3.59
CA TYR A 182 8.08 -4.44 3.12
C TYR A 182 9.58 -4.12 3.21
N GLY A 183 10.19 -3.84 2.06
CA GLY A 183 11.64 -3.69 1.89
C GLY A 183 12.22 -2.36 2.40
N ARG A 184 12.05 -2.01 3.68
CA ARG A 184 12.73 -0.85 4.31
C ARG A 184 14.21 -1.14 4.59
N GLN A 185 14.55 -2.41 4.83
CA GLN A 185 15.86 -2.86 5.32
C GLN A 185 16.99 -2.76 4.28
N ARG A 186 16.70 -2.84 2.98
CA ARG A 186 17.73 -2.78 1.93
C ARG A 186 18.20 -1.35 1.64
N ARG A 187 17.35 -0.33 1.86
CA ARG A 187 17.74 1.09 1.77
C ARG A 187 18.72 1.45 2.88
N ARG A 188 18.47 0.96 4.11
CA ARG A 188 19.42 1.04 5.24
C ARG A 188 20.72 0.29 4.95
N ARG A 189 20.66 -0.94 4.43
CA ARG A 189 21.88 -1.68 4.03
C ARG A 189 22.68 -1.00 2.91
N ARG A 190 22.02 -0.42 1.90
CA ARG A 190 22.68 0.36 0.84
C ARG A 190 23.29 1.66 1.37
N GLN A 191 22.58 2.37 2.26
CA GLN A 191 23.12 3.56 2.92
C GLN A 191 24.31 3.22 3.83
N GLN A 192 24.24 2.11 4.57
CA GLN A 192 25.36 1.60 5.37
C GLN A 192 26.54 1.15 4.49
N GLN A 193 26.29 0.49 3.35
CA GLN A 193 27.35 0.12 2.40
C GLN A 193 27.97 1.35 1.71
N GLN A 194 27.18 2.36 1.36
CA GLN A 194 27.68 3.62 0.83
C GLN A 194 28.49 4.39 1.88
N GLN A 195 28.01 4.46 3.13
CA GLN A 195 28.77 5.04 4.24
C GLN A 195 30.08 4.29 4.49
N GLN A 196 30.07 2.94 4.49
CA GLN A 196 31.29 2.14 4.62
C GLN A 196 32.26 2.38 3.46
N GLN A 197 31.79 2.45 2.22
CA GLN A 197 32.63 2.78 1.06
C GLN A 197 33.22 4.19 1.17
N GLN A 198 32.44 5.17 1.61
CA GLN A 198 32.89 6.55 1.79
C GLN A 198 33.90 6.67 2.94
N GLN A 199 33.73 5.87 4.00
CA GLN A 199 34.65 5.78 5.13
C GLN A 199 35.95 5.06 4.75
N GLN A 200 35.90 4.03 3.90
CA GLN A 200 37.08 3.39 3.30
C GLN A 200 37.82 4.32 2.33
N GLN A 201 37.11 5.12 1.53
CA GLN A 201 37.72 6.13 0.66
C GLN A 201 38.40 7.24 1.49
N ARG A 202 37.81 7.69 2.61
CA ARG A 202 38.49 8.61 3.54
C ARG A 202 39.72 7.99 4.20
N ARG A 203 39.67 6.71 4.60
CA ARG A 203 40.81 5.99 5.19
C ARG A 203 41.93 5.73 4.19
N GLY A 204 41.62 5.54 2.90
CA GLY A 204 42.60 5.40 1.83
C GLY A 204 43.20 6.71 1.34
N ALA A 205 42.63 7.85 1.72
CA ALA A 205 43.08 9.20 1.36
C ALA A 205 43.85 9.88 2.51
N LEU A 206 44.64 9.13 3.30
CA LEU A 206 45.67 9.75 4.14
C LEU A 206 46.76 10.34 3.22
N PRO A 207 47.17 11.61 3.42
CA PRO A 207 48.18 12.23 2.57
C PRO A 207 49.52 11.52 2.77
N VAL A 208 50.04 10.92 1.69
CA VAL A 208 51.40 10.37 1.64
C VAL A 208 52.37 11.53 1.87
N ALA A 209 53.23 11.42 2.89
CA ALA A 209 54.28 12.40 3.18
C ALA A 209 55.23 12.52 1.97
N PRO A 210 55.60 13.74 1.54
CA PRO A 210 56.47 13.93 0.39
C PRO A 210 57.91 13.60 0.77
N GLY A 211 58.35 12.38 0.47
CA GLY A 211 59.75 12.01 0.68
C GLY A 211 60.00 10.53 0.86
N ALA A 212 59.78 9.73 -0.19
CA ALA A 212 60.41 8.41 -0.28
C ALA A 212 60.61 8.03 -1.76
N ARG A 213 61.88 7.87 -2.13
CA ARG A 213 62.35 7.52 -3.48
C ARG A 213 61.79 6.18 -3.93
N VAL A 214 61.33 6.12 -5.18
CA VAL A 214 60.87 4.91 -5.86
C VAL A 214 62.09 4.15 -6.41
N PRO A 215 62.27 2.85 -6.12
CA PRO A 215 63.09 1.98 -6.94
C PRO A 215 62.22 1.39 -8.07
N THR A 216 62.65 1.60 -9.30
CA THR A 216 62.15 0.96 -10.51
C THR A 216 62.59 -0.50 -10.59
N ALA A 217 61.67 -1.46 -10.51
CA ALA A 217 61.88 -2.82 -11.05
C ALA A 217 60.55 -3.56 -11.34
N THR A 218 60.28 -3.75 -12.63
CA THR A 218 59.55 -4.86 -13.27
C THR A 218 58.21 -5.31 -12.68
N GLY A 219 57.13 -4.63 -13.09
CA GLY A 219 55.75 -5.10 -12.91
C GLY A 219 55.31 -6.03 -14.03
N VAL A 220 55.32 -7.34 -13.77
CA VAL A 220 54.54 -8.32 -14.55
C VAL A 220 53.06 -7.91 -14.52
N ARG A 221 52.54 -7.44 -15.64
CA ARG A 221 51.10 -7.16 -15.84
C ARG A 221 50.33 -8.48 -15.78
N ARG A 222 49.97 -8.95 -14.58
CA ARG A 222 48.91 -9.96 -14.40
C ARG A 222 47.60 -9.35 -14.90
N ARG A 223 47.27 -9.65 -16.17
CA ARG A 223 45.92 -9.47 -16.73
C ARG A 223 44.92 -10.12 -15.76
N ARG A 224 44.09 -9.32 -15.09
CA ARG A 224 42.85 -9.83 -14.50
C ARG A 224 42.03 -10.48 -15.62
N PRO A 225 41.59 -11.73 -15.47
CA PRO A 225 40.73 -12.35 -16.47
C PRO A 225 39.40 -11.58 -16.51
N ARG A 226 39.04 -11.12 -17.71
CA ARG A 226 37.68 -10.65 -18.02
C ARG A 226 36.76 -11.85 -17.81
N GLY A 227 36.04 -11.86 -16.70
CA GLY A 227 34.93 -12.79 -16.51
C GLY A 227 33.87 -12.60 -17.60
N PRO A 228 33.16 -13.66 -18.01
CA PRO A 228 32.18 -13.59 -19.07
C PRO A 228 31.09 -12.58 -18.71
N ARG A 229 30.73 -11.74 -19.68
CA ARG A 229 29.52 -10.91 -19.66
C ARG A 229 28.31 -11.84 -19.52
N GLY A 230 27.96 -12.20 -18.29
CA GLY A 230 26.65 -12.71 -17.96
C GLY A 230 25.65 -11.59 -18.27
N ALA A 231 24.69 -11.90 -19.13
CA ALA A 231 23.53 -11.07 -19.37
C ALA A 231 22.99 -10.55 -18.03
N GLY A 232 23.04 -9.23 -17.85
CA GLY A 232 22.52 -8.57 -16.67
C GLY A 232 21.02 -8.72 -16.60
N GLY A 233 20.56 -9.88 -16.11
CA GLY A 233 19.21 -10.03 -15.59
C GLY A 233 19.05 -8.96 -14.51
N ALA A 234 18.16 -8.00 -14.75
CA ALA A 234 17.82 -7.00 -13.76
C ALA A 234 17.54 -7.71 -12.43
N PRO A 235 18.08 -7.23 -11.29
CA PRO A 235 17.79 -7.85 -10.01
C PRO A 235 16.27 -7.82 -9.81
N SER A 236 15.65 -9.00 -9.72
CA SER A 236 14.23 -9.22 -9.49
C SER A 236 13.78 -8.46 -8.23
N GLN A 237 13.41 -7.21 -8.42
CA GLN A 237 12.95 -6.31 -7.37
C GLN A 237 11.42 -6.29 -7.40
N GLY A 238 10.82 -6.35 -6.22
CA GLY A 238 9.38 -6.37 -6.01
C GLY A 238 8.74 -7.77 -6.10
N LEU A 239 7.41 -7.79 -6.16
CA LEU A 239 6.60 -9.00 -6.28
C LEU A 239 6.85 -9.73 -7.62
N PRO A 240 6.68 -11.06 -7.70
CA PRO A 240 6.67 -11.75 -8.99
C PRO A 240 5.52 -11.25 -9.88
N ASP A 241 5.61 -11.44 -11.20
CA ASP A 241 4.67 -10.85 -12.16
C ASP A 241 3.22 -11.35 -12.00
N LEU A 242 3.02 -12.62 -11.64
CA LEU A 242 1.67 -13.16 -11.41
C LEU A 242 0.97 -12.51 -10.19
N PRO A 243 1.56 -12.48 -8.97
CA PRO A 243 1.01 -11.71 -7.85
C PRO A 243 0.81 -10.21 -8.15
N ARG A 244 1.66 -9.60 -9.00
CA ARG A 244 1.45 -8.21 -9.45
C ARG A 244 0.19 -8.07 -10.29
N PHE A 245 0.01 -8.94 -11.27
CA PHE A 245 -1.19 -8.93 -12.11
C PHE A 245 -2.46 -9.15 -11.27
N LEU A 246 -2.42 -10.11 -10.34
CA LEU A 246 -3.54 -10.33 -9.41
C LEU A 246 -3.83 -9.10 -8.55
N PHE A 247 -2.79 -8.44 -8.03
CA PHE A 247 -2.94 -7.19 -7.29
C PHE A 247 -3.62 -6.11 -8.15
N PHE A 248 -3.16 -5.90 -9.39
CA PHE A 248 -3.74 -4.89 -10.27
C PHE A 248 -5.18 -5.21 -10.68
N GLY A 249 -5.52 -6.48 -10.92
CA GLY A 249 -6.89 -6.88 -11.22
C GLY A 249 -7.84 -6.65 -10.04
N MET A 250 -7.44 -7.06 -8.83
CA MET A 250 -8.20 -6.80 -7.60
C MET A 250 -8.30 -5.30 -7.30
N HIS A 251 -7.24 -4.55 -7.59
CA HIS A 251 -7.24 -3.10 -7.42
C HIS A 251 -8.17 -2.41 -8.42
N GLY A 252 -8.22 -2.87 -9.68
CA GLY A 252 -9.16 -2.38 -10.68
C GLY A 252 -10.62 -2.58 -10.26
N PHE A 253 -10.96 -3.71 -9.63
CA PHE A 253 -12.28 -3.89 -9.02
C PHE A 253 -12.55 -2.86 -7.92
N LEU A 254 -11.57 -2.61 -7.05
CA LEU A 254 -11.71 -1.60 -6.01
C LEU A 254 -11.99 -0.22 -6.62
N ASP A 255 -11.22 0.17 -7.64
CA ASP A 255 -11.37 1.47 -8.30
C ASP A 255 -12.75 1.61 -8.95
N GLU A 256 -13.21 0.59 -9.68
CA GLU A 256 -14.51 0.62 -10.35
C GLU A 256 -15.68 0.59 -9.37
N ILE A 257 -15.60 -0.18 -8.28
CA ILE A 257 -16.64 -0.18 -7.23
C ILE A 257 -16.75 1.21 -6.58
N PHE A 258 -15.62 1.86 -6.27
CA PHE A 258 -15.64 3.20 -5.70
C PHE A 258 -16.16 4.22 -6.72
N PHE A 259 -15.71 4.14 -7.97
CA PHE A 259 -16.15 5.02 -9.04
C PHE A 259 -17.67 4.92 -9.25
N THR A 260 -18.19 3.72 -9.51
CA THR A 260 -19.62 3.49 -9.74
C THR A 260 -20.46 3.84 -8.50
N PHE A 261 -19.98 3.56 -7.29
CA PHE A 261 -20.65 3.97 -6.07
C PHE A 261 -20.78 5.50 -5.98
N PHE A 262 -19.69 6.25 -6.17
CA PHE A 262 -19.75 7.71 -6.11
C PHE A 262 -20.61 8.29 -7.23
N PHE A 263 -20.59 7.70 -8.42
CA PHE A 263 -21.49 8.09 -9.50
C PHE A 263 -22.97 7.83 -9.15
N ASN A 264 -23.28 6.71 -8.50
CA ASN A 264 -24.64 6.40 -8.05
C ASN A 264 -25.12 7.35 -6.95
N VAL A 265 -24.24 7.76 -6.04
CA VAL A 265 -24.57 8.63 -4.90
C VAL A 265 -24.57 10.12 -5.27
N LEU A 266 -23.63 10.57 -6.10
CA LEU A 266 -23.48 11.99 -6.48
C LEU A 266 -24.24 12.36 -7.76
N GLY A 267 -24.54 11.38 -8.63
CA GLY A 267 -25.29 11.56 -9.86
C GLY A 267 -26.81 11.44 -9.65
N GLN A 268 -27.56 11.39 -10.75
CA GLN A 268 -29.02 11.14 -10.75
C GLN A 268 -29.37 9.65 -10.56
N GLY A 269 -28.53 8.89 -9.86
CA GLY A 269 -28.75 7.47 -9.65
C GLY A 269 -29.93 7.21 -8.71
N ASP A 270 -30.42 5.97 -8.71
CA ASP A 270 -31.58 5.50 -7.92
C ASP A 270 -31.34 5.50 -6.39
N GLY A 271 -30.30 6.19 -5.89
CA GLY A 271 -29.91 6.20 -4.47
C GLY A 271 -29.34 4.87 -3.98
N THR A 272 -28.97 3.94 -4.88
CA THR A 272 -28.43 2.64 -4.50
C THR A 272 -27.04 2.80 -3.86
N THR A 273 -26.87 2.24 -2.65
CA THR A 273 -25.64 2.34 -1.85
C THR A 273 -24.57 1.31 -2.23
N SER A 274 -24.66 0.74 -3.43
CA SER A 274 -23.71 -0.25 -3.95
C SER A 274 -23.06 0.20 -5.26
N GLY A 275 -21.75 -0.04 -5.37
CA GLY A 275 -21.04 -0.02 -6.64
C GLY A 275 -21.17 -1.36 -7.37
N HIS A 276 -20.84 -1.35 -8.66
CA HIS A 276 -20.82 -2.54 -9.51
C HIS A 276 -19.60 -2.55 -10.44
N THR A 277 -19.24 -3.74 -10.90
CA THR A 277 -18.11 -3.97 -11.83
C THR A 277 -18.36 -5.25 -12.62
N SER A 278 -17.81 -5.37 -13.83
CA SER A 278 -17.82 -6.61 -14.60
C SER A 278 -16.62 -7.49 -14.24
N LEU A 279 -16.75 -8.82 -14.27
CA LEU A 279 -15.57 -9.69 -14.14
C LEU A 279 -14.51 -9.45 -15.22
N TRP A 280 -14.91 -8.96 -16.40
CA TRP A 280 -13.98 -8.58 -17.47
C TRP A 280 -13.08 -7.40 -17.08
N SER A 281 -13.55 -6.53 -16.19
CA SER A 281 -12.78 -5.41 -15.64
C SER A 281 -11.52 -5.87 -14.91
N PHE A 282 -11.53 -7.06 -14.29
CA PHE A 282 -10.34 -7.64 -13.67
C PHE A 282 -9.20 -7.77 -14.69
N PHE A 283 -9.50 -8.33 -15.85
CA PHE A 283 -8.53 -8.57 -16.90
C PHE A 283 -8.17 -7.29 -17.62
N MET A 284 -9.16 -6.44 -17.91
CA MET A 284 -8.96 -5.16 -18.58
C MET A 284 -8.07 -4.22 -17.76
N TYR A 285 -8.46 -3.91 -16.52
CA TYR A 285 -7.68 -3.03 -15.66
C TYR A 285 -6.40 -3.69 -15.17
N GLY A 286 -6.45 -4.98 -14.83
CA GLY A 286 -5.26 -5.74 -14.41
C GLY A 286 -4.17 -5.74 -15.46
N SER A 287 -4.53 -5.97 -16.73
CA SER A 287 -3.57 -5.93 -17.85
C SER A 287 -3.10 -4.52 -18.18
N CYS A 288 -4.01 -3.54 -18.17
CA CYS A 288 -3.67 -2.14 -18.40
C CYS A 288 -2.62 -1.66 -17.37
N SER A 289 -2.93 -1.79 -16.09
CA SER A 289 -2.05 -1.37 -14.99
C SER A 289 -0.74 -2.14 -14.96
N PHE A 290 -0.74 -3.43 -15.31
CA PHE A 290 0.49 -4.21 -15.44
C PHE A 290 1.41 -3.68 -16.54
N VAL A 291 0.87 -3.35 -17.73
CA VAL A 291 1.66 -2.77 -18.83
C VAL A 291 2.12 -1.35 -18.50
N VAL A 292 1.24 -0.52 -17.92
CA VAL A 292 1.57 0.84 -17.48
C VAL A 292 2.67 0.81 -16.41
N GLU A 293 2.70 -0.17 -15.50
CA GLU A 293 3.80 -0.33 -14.54
C GLU A 293 5.14 -0.60 -15.25
N LYS A 294 5.17 -1.47 -16.27
CA LYS A 294 6.40 -1.72 -17.04
C LYS A 294 6.84 -0.46 -17.81
N LEU A 295 5.88 0.27 -18.37
CA LEU A 295 6.12 1.54 -19.02
C LEU A 295 6.65 2.60 -18.03
N TYR A 296 6.11 2.64 -16.81
CA TYR A 296 6.61 3.47 -15.72
C TYR A 296 8.08 3.18 -15.44
N PHE A 297 8.44 1.91 -15.22
CA PHE A 297 9.83 1.55 -14.94
C PHE A 297 10.76 1.90 -16.10
N HIS A 298 10.32 1.70 -17.34
CA HIS A 298 11.09 2.07 -18.53
C HIS A 298 11.30 3.59 -18.62
N LEU A 299 10.22 4.38 -18.61
CA LEU A 299 10.28 5.82 -18.79
C LEU A 299 10.95 6.54 -17.60
N HIS A 300 10.66 6.10 -16.37
CA HIS A 300 11.20 6.73 -15.17
C HIS A 300 12.68 6.38 -14.95
N TYR A 301 13.04 5.09 -14.94
CA TYR A 301 14.41 4.67 -14.60
C TYR A 301 15.36 4.62 -15.80
N SER A 302 14.88 4.31 -17.01
CA SER A 302 15.76 4.24 -18.19
C SER A 302 15.89 5.58 -18.90
N ARG A 303 14.79 6.34 -19.00
CA ARG A 303 14.76 7.63 -19.71
C ARG A 303 14.84 8.85 -18.79
N GLY A 304 14.68 8.68 -17.47
CA GLY A 304 14.75 9.79 -16.50
C GLY A 304 13.58 10.78 -16.62
N TRP A 305 12.47 10.38 -17.24
CA TRP A 305 11.34 11.28 -17.45
C TRP A 305 10.62 11.57 -16.13
N GLY A 306 10.23 12.83 -15.92
CA GLY A 306 9.35 13.23 -14.81
C GLY A 306 7.90 12.85 -15.05
N THR A 307 7.06 12.89 -14.01
CA THR A 307 5.65 12.45 -14.03
C THR A 307 4.84 13.11 -15.15
N TRP A 308 4.96 14.42 -15.32
CA TRP A 308 4.23 15.17 -16.35
C TRP A 308 4.52 14.77 -17.79
N LYS A 309 5.70 14.19 -18.07
CA LYS A 309 6.02 13.65 -19.41
C LYS A 309 5.47 12.24 -19.61
N ARG A 310 5.25 11.49 -18.52
CA ARG A 310 4.74 10.10 -18.56
C ARG A 310 3.23 10.05 -18.63
N VAL A 311 2.54 10.90 -17.85
CA VAL A 311 1.07 10.91 -17.73
C VAL A 311 0.36 11.00 -19.08
N PRO A 312 0.73 11.89 -20.03
CA PRO A 312 0.08 11.93 -21.34
C PRO A 312 0.20 10.60 -22.12
N ILE A 313 1.32 9.90 -22.00
CA ILE A 313 1.50 8.58 -22.64
C ILE A 313 0.59 7.56 -21.99
N TYR A 314 0.48 7.56 -20.66
CA TYR A 314 -0.41 6.65 -19.95
C TYR A 314 -1.86 6.88 -20.34
N VAL A 315 -2.31 8.14 -20.36
CA VAL A 315 -3.68 8.50 -20.73
C VAL A 315 -4.00 8.06 -22.16
N LEU A 316 -3.10 8.30 -23.11
CA LEU A 316 -3.28 7.82 -24.48
C LEU A 316 -3.37 6.29 -24.54
N PHE A 317 -2.48 5.60 -23.81
CA PHE A 317 -2.50 4.15 -23.72
C PHE A 317 -3.79 3.63 -23.10
N ILE A 318 -4.28 4.25 -22.02
CA ILE A 318 -5.53 3.90 -21.34
C ILE A 318 -6.71 4.01 -22.32
N TYR A 319 -6.85 5.13 -23.05
CA TYR A 319 -7.93 5.28 -24.03
C TYR A 319 -7.88 4.24 -25.15
N VAL A 320 -6.68 3.95 -25.68
CA VAL A 320 -6.52 2.90 -26.70
C VAL A 320 -6.87 1.53 -26.14
N TRP A 321 -6.47 1.25 -24.90
CA TRP A 321 -6.73 -0.02 -24.22
C TRP A 321 -8.23 -0.21 -23.93
N GLU A 322 -8.88 0.80 -23.36
CA GLU A 322 -10.31 0.83 -23.07
C GLU A 322 -11.13 0.66 -24.36
N LEU A 323 -10.77 1.36 -25.43
CA LEU A 323 -11.41 1.21 -26.73
C LEU A 323 -11.24 -0.21 -27.29
N SER A 324 -10.03 -0.78 -27.19
CA SER A 324 -9.72 -2.13 -27.70
C SER A 324 -10.52 -3.21 -26.96
N TRP A 325 -10.55 -3.15 -25.63
CA TRP A 325 -11.37 -4.05 -24.81
C TRP A 325 -12.86 -3.84 -25.05
N GLY A 326 -13.31 -2.59 -25.14
CA GLY A 326 -14.69 -2.25 -25.44
C GLY A 326 -15.17 -2.84 -26.76
N LEU A 327 -14.36 -2.75 -27.82
CA LEU A 327 -14.65 -3.35 -29.12
C LEU A 327 -14.73 -4.89 -29.03
N GLY A 328 -13.73 -5.53 -28.40
CA GLY A 328 -13.70 -6.99 -28.27
C GLY A 328 -14.82 -7.56 -27.38
N LEU A 329 -15.16 -6.87 -26.29
CA LEU A 329 -16.29 -7.28 -25.44
C LEU A 329 -17.63 -7.04 -26.14
N ARG A 330 -17.74 -5.97 -26.94
CA ARG A 330 -18.95 -5.68 -27.72
C ARG A 330 -19.23 -6.76 -28.76
N THR A 331 -18.20 -7.34 -29.41
CA THR A 331 -18.41 -8.45 -30.36
C THR A 331 -18.99 -9.71 -29.71
N CYS A 332 -18.75 -9.91 -28.42
CA CYS A 332 -19.26 -11.05 -27.66
C CYS A 332 -20.51 -10.72 -26.81
N GLY A 333 -21.07 -9.51 -26.93
CA GLY A 333 -22.19 -9.06 -26.09
C GLY A 333 -21.84 -8.90 -24.59
N ALA A 334 -20.56 -8.88 -24.24
CA ALA A 334 -20.05 -8.85 -22.88
C ALA A 334 -19.68 -7.44 -22.38
N CYS A 335 -19.80 -6.42 -23.24
CA CYS A 335 -19.49 -5.02 -22.87
C CYS A 335 -20.49 -4.52 -21.83
N SER A 336 -19.99 -4.13 -20.66
CA SER A 336 -20.80 -3.72 -19.51
C SER A 336 -21.06 -2.22 -19.43
N TRP A 337 -20.41 -1.40 -20.25
CA TRP A 337 -20.56 0.06 -20.25
C TRP A 337 -20.98 0.61 -21.61
N ASP A 338 -21.63 1.77 -21.58
CA ASP A 338 -22.00 2.57 -22.75
C ASP A 338 -22.02 4.07 -22.39
N TYR A 339 -21.09 4.82 -22.97
CA TYR A 339 -20.93 6.27 -22.78
C TYR A 339 -21.59 7.10 -23.87
N SER A 340 -22.47 6.54 -24.70
CA SER A 340 -23.14 7.25 -25.81
C SER A 340 -23.93 8.49 -25.35
N HIS A 341 -24.34 8.51 -24.09
CA HIS A 341 -25.06 9.62 -23.46
C HIS A 341 -24.15 10.81 -23.06
N TYR A 342 -22.83 10.62 -22.97
CA TYR A 342 -21.90 11.69 -22.67
C TYR A 342 -21.46 12.45 -23.93
N PRO A 343 -21.23 13.76 -23.86
CA PRO A 343 -20.59 14.49 -24.95
C PRO A 343 -19.15 13.99 -25.15
N LEU A 344 -18.60 14.23 -26.35
CA LEU A 344 -17.23 13.83 -26.72
C LEU A 344 -16.97 12.32 -26.54
N ASN A 345 -18.01 11.50 -26.65
CA ASN A 345 -17.87 10.05 -26.69
C ASN A 345 -17.41 9.60 -28.08
N PHE A 346 -16.68 8.50 -28.13
CA PHE A 346 -16.33 7.82 -29.37
C PHE A 346 -16.88 6.40 -29.32
N MET A 347 -17.80 6.10 -30.24
CA MET A 347 -18.53 4.82 -30.35
C MET A 347 -19.26 4.40 -29.06
N GLY A 348 -19.52 5.32 -28.13
CA GLY A 348 -20.00 5.00 -26.77
C GLY A 348 -19.04 4.15 -25.94
N LEU A 349 -17.79 3.94 -26.38
CA LEU A 349 -16.81 3.08 -25.68
C LEU A 349 -15.82 3.86 -24.82
N ILE A 350 -15.47 5.07 -25.26
CA ILE A 350 -14.62 6.00 -24.51
C ILE A 350 -15.27 7.37 -24.51
N THR A 351 -14.99 8.19 -23.50
CA THR A 351 -15.39 9.60 -23.45
C THR A 351 -14.24 10.48 -23.00
N LEU A 352 -14.01 11.58 -23.73
CA LEU A 352 -12.99 12.56 -23.36
C LEU A 352 -13.34 13.31 -22.06
N MET A 353 -14.60 13.25 -21.62
CA MET A 353 -15.03 13.81 -20.33
C MET A 353 -14.32 13.16 -19.14
N TYR A 354 -13.85 11.92 -19.29
CA TYR A 354 -13.12 11.20 -18.23
C TYR A 354 -11.63 11.54 -18.18
N LEU A 355 -11.13 12.42 -19.07
CA LEU A 355 -9.74 12.84 -19.11
C LEU A 355 -9.19 13.31 -17.74
N PRO A 356 -9.90 14.14 -16.94
CA PRO A 356 -9.41 14.52 -15.62
C PRO A 356 -9.24 13.33 -14.68
N GLY A 357 -10.16 12.36 -14.74
CA GLY A 357 -10.10 11.11 -13.97
C GLY A 357 -8.90 10.25 -14.40
N TRP A 358 -8.66 10.12 -15.70
CA TRP A 358 -7.50 9.36 -16.21
C TRP A 358 -6.15 9.99 -15.87
N ILE A 359 -6.07 11.33 -15.84
CA ILE A 359 -4.88 12.04 -15.37
C ILE A 359 -4.64 11.72 -13.89
N PHE A 360 -5.68 11.82 -13.06
CA PHE A 360 -5.59 11.48 -11.64
C PHE A 360 -5.14 10.03 -11.44
N LEU A 361 -5.79 9.07 -12.12
CA LEU A 361 -5.47 7.66 -12.01
C LEU A 361 -4.05 7.34 -12.51
N SER A 362 -3.57 8.04 -13.54
CA SER A 362 -2.20 7.92 -14.05
C SER A 362 -1.15 8.33 -13.00
N VAL A 363 -1.39 9.42 -12.27
CA VAL A 363 -0.50 9.86 -11.18
C VAL A 363 -0.60 8.89 -10.00
N TYR A 364 -1.80 8.42 -9.69
CA TYR A 364 -2.04 7.44 -8.63
C TYR A 364 -1.36 6.09 -8.94
N GLN A 365 -1.37 5.65 -10.19
CA GLN A 365 -0.69 4.43 -10.65
C GLN A 365 0.82 4.50 -10.46
N ASP A 366 1.44 5.68 -10.66
CA ASP A 366 2.87 5.87 -10.35
C ASP A 366 3.14 5.72 -8.83
N LEU A 367 2.26 6.24 -7.98
CA LEU A 367 2.38 6.10 -6.52
C LEU A 367 2.29 4.62 -6.11
N ILE A 368 1.31 3.89 -6.64
CA ILE A 368 1.11 2.47 -6.36
C ILE A 368 2.31 1.65 -6.84
N SER A 369 2.77 1.89 -8.08
CA SER A 369 3.94 1.21 -8.64
C SER A 369 5.17 1.38 -7.75
N ASN A 370 5.37 2.59 -7.20
CA ASN A 370 6.44 2.87 -6.24
C ASN A 370 6.30 2.14 -4.90
N VAL A 371 5.08 2.02 -4.39
CA VAL A 371 4.79 1.27 -3.15
C VAL A 371 4.98 -0.22 -3.39
N LEU A 372 4.41 -0.77 -4.46
CA LEU A 372 4.42 -2.17 -4.83
C LEU A 372 5.84 -2.66 -5.13
N TRP A 373 6.68 -1.82 -5.72
CA TRP A 373 8.11 -2.09 -5.92
C TRP A 373 8.86 -2.41 -4.62
N ARG A 374 8.39 -1.90 -3.48
CA ARG A 374 9.00 -2.13 -2.17
C ARG A 374 8.48 -3.40 -1.50
N VAL A 375 7.44 -4.03 -2.03
CA VAL A 375 6.84 -5.26 -1.49
C VAL A 375 7.55 -6.47 -2.08
N GLN A 376 7.97 -7.40 -1.23
CA GLN A 376 8.72 -8.59 -1.63
C GLN A 376 7.97 -9.84 -1.15
N TYR A 377 7.96 -10.87 -2.00
CA TYR A 377 7.48 -12.19 -1.64
C TYR A 377 8.66 -13.05 -1.18
N VAL A 378 8.58 -13.64 0.01
CA VAL A 378 9.59 -14.58 0.50
C VAL A 378 9.16 -16.01 0.16
N PRO A 379 9.86 -16.72 -0.75
CA PRO A 379 9.60 -18.12 -1.00
C PRO A 379 9.86 -18.94 0.27
N SER A 380 9.09 -20.01 0.48
CA SER A 380 9.46 -21.04 1.46
C SER A 380 10.63 -21.82 0.88
N ASN A 381 11.76 -21.86 1.61
CA ASN A 381 12.84 -22.81 1.36
C ASN A 381 12.35 -24.25 1.48
#